data_AF-A0A381XX64-F1
#
_entry.id   AF-A0A381XX64-F1
#
_cell.length_a   1.000
_cell.length_b   1.000
_cell.length_c   1.000
_cell.angle_alpha   90.00
_cell.angle_beta   90.00
_cell.angle_gamma   90.00
#
_symmetry.space_group_name_H-M   'P 1'
#
loop_
_entity.id
_entity.type
_entity.pdbx_description
1 polymer ?
#
loop_
_entity_poly.entity_id
_entity_poly.type
_entity_poly.pdbx_seq_one_letter_code
_entity_poly.pdbx_strand_id
1 'polypeptide(L)' 'MPTKQRLVGKYSILEPIKINKHAINLYENFSKDKVNRIWTYMPYGPFHNFKSFKNYLKKYCLKKDPFFYAI' A
#
# COMPACT_ATOMS: atom_id res chain seq x y z
N MET A 1 -7.28 -20.18 -0.92
CA MET A 1 -6.37 -19.09 -0.49
C MET A 1 -6.01 -18.26 -1.71
N PRO A 2 -5.90 -16.92 -1.65
CA PRO A 2 -5.50 -16.13 -2.82
C PRO A 2 -4.12 -16.59 -3.29
N THR A 3 -3.97 -16.82 -4.60
CA THR A 3 -2.80 -17.48 -5.20
C THR A 3 -1.51 -16.66 -5.13
N LYS A 4 -1.55 -15.44 -4.55
CA LYS A 4 -0.43 -14.48 -4.51
C LYS A 4 0.22 -14.27 -5.87
N GLN A 5 -0.55 -14.45 -6.95
CA GLN A 5 -0.05 -14.32 -8.31
C GLN A 5 0.03 -12.86 -8.70
N ARG A 6 1.04 -12.53 -9.49
CA ARG A 6 1.16 -11.24 -10.16
C ARG A 6 0.09 -11.16 -11.24
N LEU A 7 -0.75 -10.13 -11.21
CA LEU A 7 -1.80 -9.91 -12.19
C LEU A 7 -1.29 -8.92 -13.22
N VAL A 8 -1.13 -9.36 -14.46
CA VAL A 8 -0.63 -8.53 -15.56
C VAL A 8 -1.80 -8.07 -16.42
N GLY A 9 -2.12 -6.79 -16.35
CA GLY A 9 -3.11 -6.14 -17.22
C GLY A 9 -2.46 -5.36 -18.35
N LYS A 10 -3.28 -4.80 -19.24
CA LYS A 10 -2.82 -4.01 -20.41
C LYS A 10 -2.10 -2.71 -20.02
N TYR A 11 -2.50 -2.10 -18.90
CA TYR A 11 -2.00 -0.78 -18.46
C TYR A 11 -1.30 -0.81 -17.10
N SER A 12 -1.37 -1.94 -16.40
CA SER A 12 -0.99 -2.01 -14.98
C SER A 12 -0.66 -3.42 -14.59
N ILE A 13 0.26 -3.57 -13.64
CA ILE A 13 0.64 -4.87 -13.10
C ILE A 13 0.46 -4.82 -11.60
N LEU A 14 -0.34 -5.73 -11.06
CA LEU A 14 -0.57 -5.86 -9.62
C LEU A 14 0.35 -6.94 -9.06
N GLU A 15 1.21 -6.57 -8.14
CA GLU A 15 2.08 -7.48 -7.40
C GLU A 15 1.59 -7.62 -5.94
N PRO A 16 1.64 -8.81 -5.33
CA PRO A 16 1.44 -8.95 -3.89
C PRO A 16 2.31 -7.97 -3.12
N ILE A 17 1.74 -7.29 -2.12
CA ILE A 17 2.49 -6.28 -1.41
C ILE A 17 3.73 -6.88 -0.71
N LYS A 18 4.89 -6.30 -1.03
CA LYS A 18 6.19 -6.59 -0.40
C LYS A 18 6.74 -5.31 0.20
N ILE A 19 6.76 -5.20 1.52
CA ILE A 19 7.16 -3.96 2.22
C ILE A 19 8.55 -3.50 1.80
N ASN A 20 9.51 -4.42 1.69
CA ASN A 20 10.89 -4.07 1.31
C ASN A 20 11.00 -3.53 -0.12
N LYS A 21 10.06 -3.85 -1.01
CA LYS A 21 10.07 -3.43 -2.42
C LYS A 21 9.19 -2.20 -2.66
N HIS A 22 8.00 -2.15 -2.06
CA HIS A 22 6.96 -1.18 -2.44
C HIS A 22 6.76 -0.06 -1.43
N ALA A 23 7.16 -0.22 -0.16
CA ALA A 23 6.76 0.74 0.88
C ALA A 23 7.28 2.16 0.61
N ILE A 24 8.51 2.30 0.11
CA ILE A 24 9.13 3.62 -0.15
C ILE A 24 8.36 4.33 -1.27
N ASN A 25 8.24 3.69 -2.44
CA ASN A 25 7.53 4.27 -3.58
C ASN A 25 6.07 4.60 -3.28
N LEU A 26 5.37 3.73 -2.54
CA LEU A 26 3.99 3.98 -2.11
C LEU A 26 3.92 5.22 -1.20
N TYR A 27 4.81 5.31 -0.21
CA TYR A 27 4.85 6.44 0.71
C TYR A 27 5.17 7.75 -0.01
N GLU A 28 6.17 7.75 -0.90
CA GLU A 28 6.53 8.92 -1.70
C GLU A 28 5.35 9.39 -2.57
N ASN A 29 4.64 8.45 -3.20
CA ASN A 29 3.48 8.80 -4.01
C ASN A 29 2.34 9.38 -3.18
N PHE A 30 2.04 8.80 -2.01
CA PHE A 30 1.02 9.31 -1.10
C PHE A 30 1.41 10.65 -0.46
N SER A 31 2.70 10.89 -0.22
CA SER A 31 3.20 12.15 0.33
C SER A 31 3.05 13.33 -0.63
N LYS A 32 2.83 13.09 -1.93
CA LYS A 32 2.53 14.14 -2.92
C LYS A 32 1.16 14.77 -2.69
N ASP A 33 0.24 14.05 -2.06
CA ASP A 33 -1.07 14.57 -1.69
C ASP A 33 -1.00 15.40 -0.41
N LYS A 34 -0.66 16.68 -0.58
CA LYS A 34 -0.54 17.65 0.54
C LYS A 34 -1.87 17.97 1.22
N VAL A 35 -3.00 17.65 0.58
CA VAL A 35 -4.34 17.96 1.09
C VAL A 35 -4.99 16.72 1.71
N ASN A 36 -4.28 15.59 1.74
CA ASN A 36 -4.73 14.31 2.30
C ASN A 36 -6.06 13.80 1.72
N ARG A 37 -6.39 14.18 0.48
CA ARG A 37 -7.60 13.75 -0.23
C ARG A 37 -7.68 12.23 -0.41
N ILE A 38 -6.54 11.55 -0.60
CA ILE A 38 -6.44 10.09 -0.72
C ILE A 38 -7.05 9.39 0.52
N TRP A 39 -6.96 10.02 1.69
CA TRP A 39 -7.38 9.44 2.96
C TRP A 39 -8.80 9.81 3.37
N THR A 40 -9.48 10.71 2.65
CA THR A 40 -10.83 11.22 2.98
C THR A 40 -11.85 10.11 3.27
N TYR A 41 -11.73 8.98 2.57
CA TYR A 41 -12.66 7.85 2.69
C TYR A 41 -12.00 6.59 3.27
N MET A 42 -10.81 6.72 3.86
CA MET A 42 -10.12 5.60 4.47
C MET A 42 -10.23 5.69 6.00
N PRO A 43 -10.46 4.58 6.71
CA PRO A 43 -10.52 4.56 8.18
C PRO A 43 -9.13 4.71 8.83
N TYR A 44 -8.09 5.00 8.05
CA TYR A 44 -6.70 5.09 8.47
C TYR A 44 -5.95 6.16 7.68
N GLY A 45 -4.78 6.54 8.18
CA GLY A 45 -3.99 7.65 7.64
C GLY A 45 -4.57 9.02 8.03
N PRO A 46 -4.02 10.13 7.48
CA PRO A 46 -2.76 10.19 6.73
C PRO A 46 -1.54 9.82 7.60
N PHE A 47 -0.43 9.47 6.97
CA PHE A 47 0.81 9.12 7.66
C PHE A 47 1.83 10.25 7.55
N HIS A 48 2.24 10.81 8.69
CA HIS A 48 3.16 11.96 8.71
C HIS A 48 4.64 11.59 8.47
N ASN A 49 4.99 10.32 8.67
CA ASN A 49 6.35 9.83 8.41
C ASN A 49 6.34 8.39 7.88
N PHE A 50 7.42 8.02 7.21
CA PHE A 50 7.60 6.69 6.62
C PHE A 50 7.53 5.56 7.66
N LYS A 51 7.99 5.80 8.90
CA LYS A 51 8.01 4.78 9.95
C LYS A 51 6.58 4.38 10.35
N SER A 52 5.69 5.34 10.52
CA SER A 52 4.27 5.11 10.81
C SER A 52 3.58 4.37 9.67
N PHE A 53 3.84 4.77 8.42
CA PHE A 53 3.32 4.08 7.23
C PHE A 53 3.82 2.62 7.14
N LYS A 54 5.12 2.39 7.34
CA LYS A 54 5.73 1.06 7.32
C LYS A 54 5.16 0.15 8.41
N ASN A 55 4.92 0.68 9.62
CA ASN A 55 4.28 -0.05 10.70
C ASN A 55 2.84 -0.43 10.36
N TYR A 56 2.09 0.49 9.74
CA TYR A 56 0.74 0.21 9.25
C TYR A 56 0.75 -0.93 8.21
N LEU A 57 1.60 -0.85 7.18
CA LEU A 57 1.74 -1.91 6.18
C LEU A 57 2.09 -3.27 6.81
N LYS A 58 2.97 -3.29 7.81
CA LYS A 58 3.31 -4.54 8.52
C LYS A 58 2.13 -5.11 9.29
N LYS A 59 1.36 -4.26 9.97
CA LYS A 59 0.29 -4.68 10.87
C LYS A 59 -0.98 -5.09 10.13
N TYR A 60 -1.29 -4.43 9.01
CA TYR A 60 -2.56 -4.61 8.30
C TYR A 60 -2.37 -5.28 6.94
N CYS A 61 -1.31 -4.96 6.19
CA CYS A 61 -1.18 -5.41 4.80
C CYS A 61 -0.41 -6.74 4.62
N LEU A 62 0.33 -7.21 5.63
CA LEU A 62 0.95 -8.54 5.62
C LEU A 62 0.06 -9.65 6.19
N LYS A 63 -1.15 -9.31 6.66
CA LYS A 63 -2.11 -10.31 7.11
C LYS A 63 -2.62 -11.14 5.93
N LYS A 64 -3.09 -12.35 6.21
CA LYS A 64 -3.74 -13.20 5.19
C LYS A 64 -5.07 -12.58 4.72
N ASP A 65 -5.70 -11.80 5.59
CA ASP A 65 -6.95 -11.08 5.35
C ASP A 65 -6.89 -9.74 6.12
N PRO A 66 -7.02 -8.59 5.45
CA PRO A 66 -7.18 -8.42 3.99
C PRO A 66 -5.88 -8.70 3.23
N PHE A 67 -5.99 -9.21 2.01
CA PHE A 67 -4.84 -9.40 1.10
C PHE A 67 -4.64 -8.18 0.22
N PHE A 68 -3.43 -7.61 0.21
CA PHE A 68 -3.12 -6.37 -0.51
C PHE A 68 -2.23 -6.59 -1.73
N TYR A 69 -2.53 -5.84 -2.77
CA TYR A 69 -1.72 -5.68 -3.97
C TYR A 69 -1.11 -4.28 -4.04
N ALA A 70 0.05 -4.16 -4.68
CA ALA A 70 0.69 -2.90 -5.06
C ALA A 70 0.76 -2.82 -6.58
N ILE A 71 0.72 -1.59 -7.10
CA ILE A 71 0.80 -1.22 -8.52
C ILE A 71 2.07 -0.41 -8.78
#